data_AF-A0A7Y3UA91-F1
#
_entry.id   AF-A0A7Y3UA91-F1
#
_cell.length_a   1.000
_cell.length_b   1.000
_cell.length_c   1.000
_cell.angle_alpha   90.00
_cell.angle_beta   90.00
_cell.angle_gamma   90.00
#
_symmetry.space_group_name_H-M   'P 1'
#
loop_
_entity.id
_entity.type
_entity.pdbx_description
1 polymer ?
#
loop_
_entity_poly.entity_id
_entity_poly.type
_entity_poly.pdbx_seq_one_letter_code
_entity_poly.pdbx_strand_id
1 'polypeptide(L)'
;MSKVKFRPHKGLAKRVRITRNGQVKHRKAGGRHRKSLHDSGQNRQLRLGKMAPNSERRRAQKMLGFRIRRPAAKQQQQAEQTAE
;
A
#
# COMPACT_ATOMS: atom_id res chain seq x y z
N MET A 1 14.52 -22.98 25.42
CA MET A 1 13.88 -21.72 24.98
C MET A 1 13.09 -21.99 23.71
N SER A 2 11.81 -21.60 23.65
CA SER A 2 11.00 -21.82 22.44
C SER A 2 11.53 -20.95 21.29
N LYS A 3 11.64 -21.53 20.08
CA LYS A 3 12.05 -20.81 18.88
C LYS A 3 10.97 -19.77 18.54
N VAL A 4 11.28 -18.49 18.71
CA VAL A 4 10.36 -17.40 18.34
C VAL A 4 10.23 -17.36 16.82
N LYS A 5 9.12 -17.90 16.31
CA LYS A 5 8.77 -17.85 14.88
C LYS A 5 8.14 -16.48 14.57
N PHE A 6 8.53 -15.89 13.44
CA PHE A 6 7.93 -14.65 12.96
C PHE A 6 6.41 -14.82 12.78
N ARG A 7 5.63 -13.86 13.31
CA ARG A 7 4.16 -13.82 13.17
C ARG A 7 3.77 -12.57 12.37
N PRO A 8 3.10 -12.72 11.21
CA PRO A 8 2.72 -11.57 10.42
C PRO A 8 1.65 -10.72 11.13
N HIS A 9 1.73 -9.40 10.93
CA HIS A 9 0.81 -8.47 11.54
C HIS A 9 -0.61 -8.57 10.93
N LYS A 10 -1.50 -9.30 11.62
CA LYS A 10 -2.88 -9.59 11.17
C LYS A 10 -3.69 -8.34 10.82
N GLY A 11 -3.54 -7.25 11.59
CA GLY A 11 -4.27 -6.01 11.35
C GLY A 11 -3.88 -5.34 10.04
N LEU A 12 -2.63 -5.48 9.60
CA LEU A 12 -2.14 -4.89 8.36
C LEU A 12 -2.58 -5.75 7.18
N ALA A 13 -2.46 -7.07 7.30
CA ALA A 13 -2.91 -8.02 6.29
C ALA A 13 -4.39 -7.84 5.91
N LYS A 14 -5.25 -7.46 6.87
CA LYS A 14 -6.68 -7.19 6.63
C LYS A 14 -6.96 -5.86 5.92
N ARG A 15 -6.09 -4.86 6.07
CA ARG A 15 -6.34 -3.46 5.64
C ARG A 15 -5.67 -3.10 4.32
N VAL A 16 -4.71 -3.91 3.89
CA VAL A 16 -3.81 -3.60 2.79
C VAL A 16 -3.89 -4.72 1.75
N ARG A 17 -3.84 -4.33 0.48
CA ARG A 17 -3.64 -5.24 -0.65
C ARG A 17 -2.34 -4.91 -1.36
N ILE A 18 -1.63 -5.94 -1.80
CA ILE A 18 -0.40 -5.78 -2.58
C ILE A 18 -0.75 -6.04 -4.03
N THR A 19 -0.40 -5.09 -4.89
CA THR A 19 -0.65 -5.20 -6.33
C THR A 19 0.46 -6.02 -6.99
N ARG A 20 0.20 -6.52 -8.20
CA ARG A 20 1.22 -7.20 -9.05
C ARG A 20 2.50 -6.37 -9.20
N ASN A 21 2.37 -5.05 -9.18
CA ASN A 21 3.48 -4.11 -9.31
C ASN A 21 4.30 -3.93 -8.02
N GLY A 22 4.00 -4.66 -6.94
CA GLY A 22 4.66 -4.48 -5.65
C GLY A 22 4.34 -3.13 -4.99
N GLN A 23 3.18 -2.55 -5.31
CA GLN A 23 2.65 -1.38 -4.62
C GLN A 23 1.64 -1.80 -3.55
N VAL A 24 1.55 -1.00 -2.51
CA VAL A 24 0.70 -1.24 -1.34
C VAL A 24 -0.54 -0.39 -1.49
N LYS A 25 -1.67 -1.01 -1.82
CA LYS A 25 -2.97 -0.36 -1.99
C LYS A 25 -3.75 -0.41 -0.68
N HIS A 26 -4.27 0.74 -0.25
CA HIS A 26 -5.13 0.85 0.92
C HIS A 26 -6.31 1.79 0.66
N ARG A 27 -7.31 1.75 1.54
CA ARG A 27 -8.43 2.70 1.52
C ARG A 27 -8.02 3.97 2.27
N LYS A 28 -8.48 5.14 1.78
CA LYS A 28 -8.31 6.41 2.51
C LYS A 28 -9.14 6.40 3.80
N ALA A 29 -8.62 7.06 4.83
CA ALA A 29 -9.37 7.31 6.06
C ALA A 29 -10.50 8.31 5.80
N GLY A 30 -11.50 8.35 6.68
CA GLY A 30 -12.60 9.34 6.60
C GLY A 30 -13.69 9.06 5.57
N GLY A 31 -13.46 8.23 4.54
CA GLY A 31 -14.43 8.02 3.44
C GLY A 31 -15.73 7.24 3.76
N ARG A 32 -16.06 7.01 5.02
CA ARG A 32 -17.29 6.31 5.45
C ARG A 32 -18.23 7.20 6.26
N HIS A 33 -17.69 8.06 7.12
CA HIS A 33 -18.47 8.88 8.05
C HIS A 33 -18.46 10.35 7.61
N ARG A 34 -19.35 11.18 8.20
CA ARG A 34 -19.42 12.64 7.96
C ARG A 34 -19.49 13.05 6.48
N LYS A 35 -20.14 12.23 5.64
CA LYS A 35 -20.25 12.49 4.19
C LYS A 35 -21.04 13.74 3.85
N SER A 36 -21.96 14.16 4.72
CA SER A 36 -22.75 15.38 4.59
C SER A 36 -21.90 16.66 4.65
N LEU A 37 -20.76 16.62 5.35
CA LEU A 37 -19.84 17.75 5.47
C LEU A 37 -18.84 17.83 4.31
N HIS A 38 -18.83 16.83 3.43
CA HIS A 38 -17.92 16.76 2.30
C HIS A 38 -18.65 17.09 1.00
N ASP A 39 -18.02 17.93 0.18
CA ASP A 39 -18.50 18.15 -1.18
C ASP A 39 -18.42 16.84 -2.00
N SER A 40 -19.25 16.77 -3.04
CA SER A 40 -19.29 15.71 -4.03
C SER A 40 -17.91 15.33 -4.57
N GLY A 41 -17.05 16.31 -4.87
CA GLY A 41 -15.68 16.09 -5.33
C GLY A 41 -14.83 15.39 -4.28
N GLN A 42 -14.89 15.85 -3.04
CA GLN A 42 -14.17 15.25 -1.91
C GLN A 42 -14.64 13.82 -1.65
N ASN A 43 -15.96 13.58 -1.66
CA ASN A 43 -16.54 12.25 -1.50
C ASN A 43 -16.05 11.28 -2.58
N ARG A 44 -15.93 11.73 -3.84
CA ARG A 44 -15.33 10.92 -4.92
C ARG A 44 -13.86 10.60 -4.62
N GLN A 45 -13.07 11.60 -4.25
CA GLN A 45 -11.65 11.40 -3.95
C GLN A 45 -11.41 10.43 -2.77
N LEU A 46 -12.25 10.47 -1.73
CA LEU A 46 -12.14 9.59 -0.56
C LEU A 46 -12.54 8.14 -0.84
N ARG A 47 -13.34 7.89 -1.88
CA ARG A 47 -13.70 6.53 -2.33
C ARG A 47 -12.55 5.86 -3.07
N LEU A 48 -11.67 6.63 -3.70
CA LEU A 48 -10.55 6.08 -4.47
C LEU A 48 -9.51 5.43 -3.56
N GLY A 49 -8.99 4.29 -4.01
CA GLY A 49 -7.88 3.61 -3.34
C GLY A 49 -6.59 4.43 -3.47
N LYS A 50 -5.84 4.54 -2.38
CA LYS A 50 -4.54 5.22 -2.34
C LYS A 50 -3.41 4.20 -2.38
N MET A 51 -2.35 4.53 -3.11
CA MET A 51 -1.10 3.79 -3.07
C MET A 51 -0.20 4.38 -1.98
N ALA A 52 0.38 3.52 -1.16
CA ALA A 52 1.29 3.93 -0.11
C ALA A 52 2.65 4.37 -0.71
N PRO A 53 3.32 5.35 -0.08
CA PRO A 53 4.67 5.74 -0.46
C PRO A 53 5.69 4.62 -0.22
N ASN A 54 6.89 4.79 -0.80
CA ASN A 54 7.95 3.78 -0.72
C ASN A 54 8.40 3.48 0.73
N SER A 55 8.38 4.48 1.62
CA SER A 55 8.72 4.34 3.05
C SER A 55 7.75 3.41 3.78
N GLU A 56 6.45 3.62 3.62
CA GLU A 56 5.40 2.78 4.19
C GLU A 56 5.45 1.35 3.62
N ARG A 57 5.75 1.21 2.33
CA ARG A 57 5.95 -0.12 1.72
C ARG A 57 7.08 -0.90 2.41
N ARG A 58 8.23 -0.27 2.67
CA ARG A 58 9.36 -0.92 3.38
C ARG A 58 8.96 -1.36 4.79
N ARG A 59 8.15 -0.56 5.48
CA ARG A 59 7.62 -0.90 6.81
C ARG A 59 6.62 -2.06 6.76
N ALA A 60 5.71 -2.06 5.78
CA ALA A 60 4.74 -3.15 5.58
C ALA A 60 5.43 -4.48 5.27
N GLN A 61 6.50 -4.48 4.48
CA GLN A 61 7.33 -5.66 4.20
C GLN A 61 7.89 -6.29 5.48
N LYS A 62 8.40 -5.49 6.42
CA LYS A 62 8.90 -5.99 7.72
C LYS A 62 7.77 -6.59 8.56
N MET A 63 6.61 -5.95 8.60
CA MET A 63 5.46 -6.39 9.41
C MET A 63 4.75 -7.63 8.86
N LEU A 64 4.80 -7.85 7.55
CA LEU A 64 4.18 -9.00 6.90
C LEU A 64 5.14 -10.18 6.73
N GLY A 65 6.45 -9.95 6.84
CA GLY A 65 7.46 -11.01 6.80
C GLY A 65 7.82 -11.52 5.42
N PHE A 66 7.46 -10.80 4.36
CA PHE A 66 7.81 -11.16 2.99
C PHE A 66 8.29 -9.97 2.18
N ARG A 67 9.16 -10.21 1.20
CA ARG A 67 9.75 -9.16 0.36
C ARG A 67 8.77 -8.70 -0.72
N ILE A 68 8.47 -7.41 -0.76
CA ILE A 68 7.62 -6.82 -1.81
C ILE A 68 8.54 -6.39 -2.96
N ARG A 69 8.61 -7.18 -4.03
CA ARG A 69 9.40 -6.88 -5.23
C ARG A 69 8.55 -6.20 -6.30
N ARG A 70 9.14 -5.26 -7.05
CA ARG A 70 8.55 -4.76 -8.30
C ARG A 70 8.89 -5.74 -9.43
N PRO A 71 7.96 -6.04 -10.36
CA PRO A 71 8.28 -6.85 -11.53
C PRO A 71 9.35 -6.16 -12.39
N ALA A 72 10.26 -6.92 -12.99
CA ALA A 72 11.44 -6.43 -13.70
C ALA A 72 11.10 -5.46 -14.85
N ALA A 73 10.06 -5.77 -15.64
CA ALA A 73 9.59 -4.92 -16.73
C ALA A 73 9.24 -3.48 -16.29
N LYS A 74 8.74 -3.30 -15.05
CA LYS A 74 8.40 -1.97 -14.53
C LYS A 74 9.60 -1.21 -13.98
N GLN A 75 10.71 -1.90 -13.70
CA GLN A 75 11.95 -1.28 -13.25
C GLN A 75 12.70 -0.69 -14.45
N GLN A 76 12.69 -1.38 -15.59
CA GLN A 76 13.27 -0.92 -16.85
C GLN A 76 12.62 0.38 -17.33
N GLN A 77 11.27 0.41 -17.41
CA GLN A 77 10.51 1.62 -17.79
C GLN A 77 10.79 2.83 -16.89
N GLN A 78 11.04 2.63 -15.58
CA GLN A 78 11.37 3.73 -14.67
C GLN A 78 12.81 4.20 -14.83
N ALA A 79 13.74 3.28 -15.11
CA ALA A 79 15.13 3.61 -15.36
C ALA A 79 15.27 4.43 -16.65
N GLU A 80 14.56 4.03 -17.71
CA GLU A 80 14.49 4.75 -18.99
C GLU A 80 13.94 6.17 -18.80
N GLN A 81 12.82 6.33 -18.07
CA GLN A 81 12.22 7.64 -17.77
C GLN A 81 13.08 8.58 -16.91
N THR A 82 14.11 8.06 -16.24
CA THR A 82 15.02 8.88 -15.40
C THR A 82 16.33 9.19 -16.13
N ALA A 83 16.60 8.51 -17.24
CA ALA A 83 17.80 8.68 -18.06
C ALA A 83 17.61 9.70 -19.19
N GLU A 84 16.37 10.10 -19.46
CA GLU A 84 15.96 11.22 -20.30
C GLU A 84 15.79 12.49 -19.47
#